data_AF-A0A6H0V2C0-F1
#
_entry.id   AF-A0A6H0V2C0-F1
#
_cell.length_a   1.000
_cell.length_b   1.000
_cell.length_c   1.000
_cell.angle_alpha   90.00
_cell.angle_beta   90.00
_cell.angle_gamma   90.00
#
_symmetry.space_group_name_H-M   'P 1'
#
loop_
_entity.id
_entity.type
_entity.pdbx_description
1 polymer ?
#
loop_
_entity_poly.entity_id
_entity_poly.type
_entity_poly.pdbx_seq_one_letter_code
_entity_poly.pdbx_strand_id
1 'polypeptide(L)'
;MSKKRMSKGLKSALAIGGFLASAGFLAGTITMVHYSKATKELTLSDFTLLQSDAFKKRIKNELASDYATYQNTFSKAKSASYFEDNFIFSSLKNQNQLAAQDLALIGPKGQLLNVFNNGKVNFYFDSYANNIEGKLFIVVTIAPKTKTEENKQVATFEVSGFKKVALSDIEDNIFISSVTEKVTALETYENFEAFKNAYESLETEKQKEEFFNKHFDFVTSKFASVNLAKSNLVFVSENNVAFNLVLNARVDAAQDNKLINVEVDKNMSTIATYEYAIQFFVVKDLFAKFNGSVATKENGDKITIDDFKASYVKNSKKFSKLNLENLPENYDASFEAEVTEDENNYILSYSVYKNPDAKTVLYISKLKLAKDLFASKVASDSNAAADNANAENSNSSEASSTAN
;
A
#
# COMPACT_ATOMS: atom_id res chain seq x y z
N MET A 1 -8.61 8.13 94.10
CA MET A 1 -7.93 8.84 93.00
C MET A 1 -6.64 8.13 92.66
N SER A 2 -6.48 7.84 91.37
CA SER A 2 -5.49 6.95 90.78
C SER A 2 -4.49 7.79 89.95
N LYS A 3 -3.20 7.44 90.00
CA LYS A 3 -2.37 7.21 88.82
C LYS A 3 -1.01 6.67 89.24
N LYS A 4 -0.63 5.52 88.67
CA LYS A 4 0.65 4.86 88.90
C LYS A 4 1.29 4.50 87.54
N ARG A 5 2.51 5.01 87.39
CA ARG A 5 3.72 4.47 86.74
C ARG A 5 3.84 4.35 85.22
N MET A 6 5.01 4.88 84.80
CA MET A 6 5.76 4.64 83.57
C MET A 6 6.33 3.21 83.46
N SER A 7 6.58 2.87 82.19
CA SER A 7 7.67 2.10 81.56
C SER A 7 8.14 0.75 82.13
N LYS A 8 8.20 -0.21 81.21
CA LYS A 8 9.14 -1.34 81.01
C LYS A 8 8.78 -1.91 79.63
N GLY A 9 9.68 -2.24 78.71
CA GLY A 9 10.92 -2.98 78.90
C GLY A 9 10.73 -4.38 78.31
N LEU A 10 11.34 -4.58 77.14
CA LEU A 10 11.50 -5.81 76.35
C LEU A 10 11.72 -7.10 77.19
N LYS A 11 11.04 -8.21 76.85
CA LYS A 11 11.57 -9.58 77.00
C LYS A 11 11.02 -10.53 75.93
N SER A 12 11.96 -11.10 75.20
CA SER A 12 11.87 -12.25 74.31
C SER A 12 11.39 -13.51 75.05
N ALA A 13 10.65 -14.37 74.36
CA ALA A 13 10.53 -15.78 74.71
C ALA A 13 10.65 -16.60 73.43
N LEU A 14 11.80 -17.26 73.30
CA LEU A 14 12.08 -18.34 72.37
C LEU A 14 11.51 -19.61 73.02
N ALA A 15 10.63 -20.34 72.33
CA ALA A 15 10.24 -21.69 72.71
C ALA A 15 10.53 -22.60 71.52
N ILE A 16 11.60 -23.39 71.65
CA ILE A 16 11.91 -24.54 70.80
C ILE A 16 11.38 -25.78 71.53
N GLY A 17 10.60 -26.60 70.85
CA GLY A 17 10.24 -27.93 71.32
C GLY A 17 9.40 -28.72 70.33
N GLY A 18 10.03 -29.71 69.69
CA GLY A 18 9.41 -31.00 69.38
C GLY A 18 8.75 -31.16 68.01
N PHE A 19 9.38 -31.97 67.16
CA PHE A 19 8.85 -32.61 65.96
C PHE A 19 7.52 -33.34 66.22
N LEU A 20 6.57 -33.23 65.29
CA LEU A 20 5.76 -34.34 64.78
C LEU A 20 5.29 -34.01 63.37
N ALA A 21 5.60 -34.89 62.43
CA ALA A 21 5.18 -34.81 61.04
C ALA A 21 3.69 -35.17 60.92
N SER A 22 2.92 -34.34 60.23
CA SER A 22 1.73 -34.76 59.49
C SER A 22 1.29 -33.64 58.54
N ALA A 23 1.05 -34.03 57.29
CA ALA A 23 0.55 -33.19 56.23
C ALA A 23 -0.69 -32.38 56.66
N GLY A 24 -0.68 -31.08 56.33
CA GLY A 24 -1.80 -30.20 56.59
C GLY A 24 -1.47 -28.80 56.11
N PHE A 25 -1.92 -28.46 54.91
CA PHE A 25 -1.98 -27.10 54.39
C PHE A 25 -2.72 -26.22 55.42
N LEU A 26 -1.99 -25.49 56.26
CA LEU A 26 -2.57 -24.45 57.09
C LEU A 26 -2.66 -23.18 56.24
N ALA A 27 -3.91 -22.78 55.98
CA ALA A 27 -4.24 -21.47 55.47
C ALA A 27 -3.63 -20.41 56.40
N GLY A 28 -2.53 -19.81 55.95
CA GLY A 28 -2.01 -18.59 56.54
C GLY A 28 -2.97 -17.45 56.24
N THR A 29 -3.77 -17.06 57.22
CA THR A 29 -4.45 -15.77 57.21
C THR A 29 -3.40 -14.66 57.26
N ILE A 30 -3.08 -14.09 56.10
CA ILE A 30 -2.32 -12.84 56.04
C ILE A 30 -3.27 -11.72 56.45
N THR A 31 -3.04 -11.19 57.65
CA THR A 31 -3.64 -9.92 58.10
C THR A 31 -3.05 -8.80 57.25
N MET A 32 -3.87 -8.09 56.46
CA MET A 32 -3.45 -6.84 55.84
C MET A 32 -3.98 -5.66 56.66
N VAL A 33 -3.03 -5.02 57.31
CA VAL A 33 -3.15 -3.78 58.08
C VAL A 33 -3.63 -2.65 57.16
N HIS A 34 -4.64 -1.93 57.62
CA HIS A 34 -5.17 -0.72 57.00
C HIS A 34 -4.11 0.39 57.02
N TYR A 35 -3.72 0.91 55.86
CA TYR A 35 -3.01 2.18 55.75
C TYR A 35 -3.85 3.18 54.96
N SER A 36 -4.09 4.33 55.58
CA SER A 36 -4.87 5.45 55.06
C SER A 36 -4.08 6.33 54.08
N LYS A 37 -4.84 7.02 53.23
CA LYS A 37 -4.56 8.27 52.49
C LYS A 37 -3.09 8.68 52.30
N ALA A 38 -2.51 8.18 51.21
CA ALA A 38 -2.27 8.99 50.02
C ALA A 38 -2.46 8.03 48.85
N THR A 39 -3.50 8.18 48.03
CA THR A 39 -3.58 7.41 46.78
C THR A 39 -2.50 7.98 45.88
N LYS A 40 -1.27 7.44 46.00
CA LYS A 40 -0.26 7.59 44.95
C LYS A 40 -0.99 7.26 43.66
N GLU A 41 -0.97 8.19 42.73
CA GLU A 41 -1.49 7.95 41.40
C GLU A 41 -0.78 6.70 40.88
N LEU A 42 -1.55 5.63 40.64
CA LEU A 42 -1.01 4.42 40.05
C LEU A 42 -0.65 4.78 38.62
N THR A 43 0.63 4.61 38.29
CA THR A 43 1.14 4.80 36.93
C THR A 43 1.37 3.44 36.32
N LEU A 44 1.29 3.33 34.99
CA LEU A 44 1.56 2.06 34.30
C LEU A 44 2.94 1.44 34.62
N SER A 45 3.92 2.28 35.01
CA SER A 45 5.24 1.81 35.45
C SER A 45 5.23 1.00 36.76
N ASP A 46 4.14 1.07 37.54
CA ASP A 46 3.97 0.31 38.78
C ASP A 46 3.50 -1.15 38.52
N PHE A 47 3.27 -1.54 37.26
CA PHE A 47 2.69 -2.84 36.88
C PHE A 47 3.74 -3.78 36.28
N THR A 48 3.48 -5.08 36.33
CA THR A 48 4.32 -6.12 35.72
C THR A 48 3.49 -7.06 34.87
N LEU A 49 3.97 -7.36 33.66
CA LEU A 49 3.41 -8.40 32.82
C LEU A 49 3.97 -9.77 33.24
N LEU A 50 3.10 -10.67 33.66
CA LEU A 50 3.43 -12.06 33.92
C LEU A 50 3.04 -12.96 32.75
N GLN A 51 3.89 -13.95 32.51
CA GLN A 51 3.72 -15.00 31.52
C GLN A 51 3.71 -16.34 32.25
N SER A 52 2.75 -17.22 31.96
CA SER A 52 2.74 -18.55 32.55
C SER A 52 3.89 -19.42 32.02
N ASP A 53 4.32 -20.40 32.80
CA ASP A 53 5.36 -21.34 32.34
C ASP A 53 4.89 -22.17 31.12
N ALA A 54 3.58 -22.43 31.02
CA ALA A 54 2.99 -23.07 29.85
C ALA A 54 3.11 -22.18 28.60
N PHE A 55 2.81 -20.88 28.73
CA PHE A 55 3.01 -19.91 27.67
C PHE A 55 4.48 -19.82 27.24
N LYS A 56 5.39 -19.59 28.18
CA LYS A 56 6.85 -19.51 27.93
C LYS A 56 7.40 -20.74 27.21
N LYS A 57 6.85 -21.93 27.49
CA LYS A 57 7.27 -23.18 26.84
C LYS A 57 6.82 -23.26 25.39
N ARG A 58 5.60 -22.83 25.07
CA ARG A 58 5.05 -22.99 23.72
C ARG A 58 5.41 -21.86 22.75
N ILE A 59 5.62 -20.63 23.24
CA ILE A 59 5.90 -19.48 22.36
C ILE A 59 7.14 -19.68 21.49
N LYS A 60 8.09 -20.53 21.89
CA LYS A 60 9.29 -20.87 21.10
C LYS A 60 8.98 -21.39 19.69
N ASN A 61 7.78 -21.95 19.49
CA ASN A 61 7.33 -22.50 18.21
C ASN A 61 6.27 -21.63 17.52
N GLU A 62 5.80 -20.55 18.16
CA GLU A 62 4.76 -19.66 17.65
C GLU A 62 5.41 -18.35 17.18
N LEU A 63 4.95 -17.77 16.06
CA LEU A 63 5.48 -16.48 15.60
C LEU A 63 4.92 -15.35 16.48
N ALA A 64 5.66 -14.26 16.64
CA ALA A 64 5.14 -13.09 17.35
C ALA A 64 3.89 -12.51 16.65
N SER A 65 3.87 -12.55 15.32
CA SER A 65 2.74 -12.12 14.52
C SER A 65 1.44 -12.84 14.86
N ASP A 66 1.47 -14.10 15.30
CA ASP A 66 0.26 -14.87 15.67
C ASP A 66 -0.59 -14.22 16.77
N TYR A 67 0.02 -13.28 17.50
CA TYR A 67 -0.60 -12.52 18.55
C TYR A 67 -0.82 -11.04 18.17
N ALA A 68 -0.17 -10.48 17.15
CA ALA A 68 -0.27 -9.05 16.84
C ALA A 68 -1.64 -8.62 16.28
N THR A 69 -2.13 -7.45 16.73
CA THR A 69 -3.33 -6.78 16.21
C THR A 69 -2.99 -5.76 15.13
N TYR A 70 -1.82 -5.13 15.22
CA TYR A 70 -1.32 -4.14 14.28
C TYR A 70 -0.01 -4.58 13.65
N GLN A 71 0.10 -4.27 12.36
CA GLN A 71 1.16 -4.77 11.46
C GLN A 71 1.26 -6.28 11.51
N ASN A 72 0.41 -6.86 10.69
CA ASN A 72 0.26 -8.28 10.58
C ASN A 72 0.56 -8.69 9.13
N THR A 73 1.84 -8.59 8.79
CA THR A 73 2.30 -9.10 7.51
C THR A 73 2.09 -10.62 7.53
N PHE A 74 2.39 -11.36 8.62
CA PHE A 74 2.50 -12.83 8.64
C PHE A 74 1.58 -13.67 9.57
N SER A 75 0.35 -13.28 9.88
CA SER A 75 -0.52 -14.11 10.76
C SER A 75 -2.03 -13.94 10.57
N LYS A 76 -2.78 -14.67 11.40
CA LYS A 76 -4.19 -14.41 11.69
C LYS A 76 -4.29 -13.42 12.86
N ALA A 77 -4.66 -12.17 12.55
CA ALA A 77 -4.80 -11.11 13.54
C ALA A 77 -5.68 -11.56 14.71
N LYS A 78 -5.19 -11.39 15.94
CA LYS A 78 -6.04 -11.44 17.12
C LYS A 78 -6.84 -10.15 17.18
N SER A 79 -8.12 -10.22 17.46
CA SER A 79 -8.91 -9.02 17.71
C SER A 79 -8.43 -8.34 18.99
N ALA A 80 -8.64 -7.03 19.13
CA ALA A 80 -8.47 -6.35 20.41
C ALA A 80 -9.25 -7.09 21.52
N SER A 81 -10.43 -7.63 21.18
CA SER A 81 -11.23 -8.44 22.10
C SER A 81 -10.49 -9.68 22.63
N TYR A 82 -9.62 -10.34 21.85
CA TYR A 82 -8.81 -11.46 22.36
C TYR A 82 -7.96 -11.01 23.55
N PHE A 83 -7.33 -9.84 23.44
CA PHE A 83 -6.54 -9.29 24.53
C PHE A 83 -7.44 -8.87 25.69
N GLU A 84 -8.50 -8.11 25.42
CA GLU A 84 -9.49 -7.71 26.43
C GLU A 84 -10.07 -8.92 27.19
N ASP A 85 -10.37 -10.02 26.51
CA ASP A 85 -10.96 -11.26 27.06
C ASP A 85 -9.96 -12.05 27.93
N ASN A 86 -8.67 -12.00 27.60
CA ASN A 86 -7.63 -12.65 28.43
C ASN A 86 -7.30 -11.81 29.68
N PHE A 87 -7.55 -10.50 29.63
CA PHE A 87 -7.44 -9.60 30.78
C PHE A 87 -8.79 -9.49 31.54
N ILE A 88 -9.24 -10.58 32.21
CA ILE A 88 -10.57 -10.66 32.85
C ILE A 88 -10.73 -9.86 34.16
N PHE A 89 -11.59 -8.84 34.15
CA PHE A 89 -11.80 -7.83 35.21
C PHE A 89 -12.79 -8.13 36.35
N SER A 90 -13.40 -9.32 36.40
CA SER A 90 -14.65 -9.52 37.18
C SER A 90 -14.64 -10.62 38.24
N SER A 91 -13.61 -11.45 38.34
CA SER A 91 -13.54 -12.48 39.38
C SER A 91 -12.13 -12.64 39.95
N LEU A 92 -12.05 -12.84 41.27
CA LEU A 92 -10.81 -13.21 41.94
C LEU A 92 -10.38 -14.59 41.43
N LYS A 93 -9.45 -14.62 40.48
CA LYS A 93 -8.83 -15.86 40.00
C LYS A 93 -7.80 -16.35 41.03
N ASN A 94 -7.85 -17.63 41.37
CA ASN A 94 -6.83 -18.25 42.22
C ASN A 94 -5.54 -18.55 41.43
N GLN A 95 -4.46 -18.93 42.11
CA GLN A 95 -3.15 -19.17 41.49
C GLN A 95 -3.19 -20.20 40.35
N ASN A 96 -4.02 -21.24 40.46
CA ASN A 96 -4.14 -22.26 39.43
C ASN A 96 -4.85 -21.71 38.18
N GLN A 97 -5.87 -20.88 38.37
CA GLN A 97 -6.57 -20.20 37.26
C GLN A 97 -5.70 -19.13 36.59
N LEU A 98 -4.80 -18.49 37.35
CA LEU A 98 -3.80 -17.57 36.83
C LEU A 98 -2.70 -18.28 36.04
N ALA A 99 -2.25 -19.44 36.53
CA ALA A 99 -1.28 -20.28 35.84
C ALA A 99 -1.81 -20.82 34.50
N ALA A 100 -3.14 -20.90 34.35
CA ALA A 100 -3.81 -21.27 33.11
C ALA A 100 -3.96 -20.12 32.10
N GLN A 101 -3.63 -18.88 32.46
CA GLN A 101 -3.63 -17.75 31.51
C GLN A 101 -2.30 -17.66 30.78
N ASP A 102 -2.36 -17.16 29.56
CA ASP A 102 -1.16 -16.94 28.76
C ASP A 102 -0.38 -15.72 29.24
N LEU A 103 -1.11 -14.65 29.53
CA LEU A 103 -0.60 -13.34 29.95
C LEU A 103 -1.48 -12.77 31.06
N ALA A 104 -0.88 -12.11 32.05
CA ALA A 104 -1.60 -11.42 33.13
C ALA A 104 -0.86 -10.15 33.57
N LEU A 105 -1.59 -9.07 33.87
CA LEU A 105 -1.03 -7.82 34.39
C LEU A 105 -1.20 -7.75 35.91
N ILE A 106 -0.09 -7.57 36.64
CA ILE A 106 -0.07 -7.58 38.11
C ILE A 106 0.42 -6.23 38.64
N GLY A 107 -0.17 -5.79 39.74
CA GLY A 107 0.18 -4.55 40.42
C GLY A 107 1.38 -4.63 41.35
N PRO A 108 1.79 -3.47 41.90
CA PRO A 108 3.00 -3.36 42.72
C PRO A 108 2.89 -4.10 44.06
N LYS A 109 1.68 -4.51 44.48
CA LYS A 109 1.45 -5.31 45.70
C LYS A 109 1.11 -6.77 45.40
N GLY A 110 1.43 -7.25 44.19
CA GLY A 110 1.21 -8.63 43.77
C GLY A 110 -0.26 -8.98 43.51
N GLN A 111 -1.17 -8.00 43.53
CA GLN A 111 -2.57 -8.21 43.21
C GLN A 111 -2.76 -8.29 41.69
N LEU A 112 -3.56 -9.25 41.22
CA LEU A 112 -4.00 -9.29 39.82
C LEU A 112 -4.76 -7.99 39.53
N LEU A 113 -4.22 -7.17 38.63
CA LEU A 113 -4.80 -5.87 38.30
C LEU A 113 -5.79 -5.93 37.13
N ASN A 114 -6.33 -7.11 36.85
CA ASN A 114 -7.63 -7.18 36.21
C ASN A 114 -8.75 -6.79 37.20
N VAL A 115 -8.73 -5.55 37.71
CA VAL A 115 -9.88 -4.82 38.24
C VAL A 115 -9.62 -3.33 38.04
N PHE A 116 -10.42 -2.67 37.20
CA PHE A 116 -11.03 -1.37 37.55
C PHE A 116 -12.39 -1.25 36.86
N ASN A 117 -13.36 -2.06 37.29
CA ASN A 117 -14.76 -1.75 37.05
C ASN A 117 -15.31 -0.81 38.14
N ASN A 118 -14.57 0.27 38.48
CA ASN A 118 -15.15 1.36 39.27
C ASN A 118 -15.94 2.34 38.38
N GLY A 119 -16.28 1.94 37.15
CA GLY A 119 -17.02 2.78 36.19
C GLY A 119 -16.28 4.04 35.72
N LYS A 120 -14.97 4.17 35.97
CA LYS A 120 -14.22 5.43 35.75
C LYS A 120 -13.21 5.39 34.60
N VAL A 121 -12.68 4.23 34.22
CA VAL A 121 -11.64 4.08 33.17
C VAL A 121 -11.96 2.93 32.21
N ASN A 122 -11.42 3.02 30.99
CA ASN A 122 -11.36 1.99 29.96
C ASN A 122 -9.89 1.55 29.80
N PHE A 123 -9.70 0.27 29.49
CA PHE A 123 -8.41 -0.26 29.04
C PHE A 123 -8.51 -0.59 27.56
N TYR A 124 -7.48 -0.25 26.79
CA TYR A 124 -7.31 -0.65 25.41
C TYR A 124 -6.02 -1.43 25.28
N PHE A 125 -6.05 -2.49 24.47
CA PHE A 125 -4.92 -3.38 24.26
C PHE A 125 -4.62 -3.49 22.78
N ASP A 126 -3.43 -3.04 22.43
CA ASP A 126 -2.89 -3.18 21.08
C ASP A 126 -1.64 -4.05 21.15
N SER A 127 -1.35 -4.77 20.09
CA SER A 127 -0.16 -5.60 20.01
C SER A 127 0.50 -5.50 18.65
N TYR A 128 1.83 -5.52 18.68
CA TYR A 128 2.70 -5.28 17.54
C TYR A 128 3.81 -6.33 17.54
N ALA A 129 4.07 -6.95 16.38
CA ALA A 129 5.05 -8.02 16.27
C ALA A 129 6.41 -7.52 15.79
N ASN A 130 7.46 -8.15 16.31
CA ASN A 130 8.78 -8.16 15.74
C ASN A 130 9.19 -9.61 15.47
N ASN A 131 8.98 -10.04 14.23
CA ASN A 131 9.26 -11.41 13.80
C ASN A 131 10.74 -11.64 13.50
N ILE A 132 11.56 -10.58 13.43
CA ILE A 132 13.02 -10.68 13.23
C ILE A 132 13.70 -11.01 14.58
N GLU A 133 13.27 -10.34 15.64
CA GLU A 133 13.80 -10.56 17.00
C GLU A 133 13.04 -11.64 17.77
N GLY A 134 11.84 -12.02 17.34
CA GLY A 134 10.99 -12.98 18.05
C GLY A 134 10.36 -12.35 19.29
N LYS A 135 9.82 -11.12 19.14
CA LYS A 135 9.24 -10.32 20.22
C LYS A 135 7.83 -9.85 19.88
N LEU A 136 7.00 -9.77 20.91
CA LEU A 136 5.68 -9.16 20.86
C LEU A 136 5.65 -7.95 21.79
N PHE A 137 5.24 -6.79 21.27
CA PHE A 137 5.01 -5.59 22.06
C PHE A 137 3.51 -5.49 22.35
N ILE A 138 3.15 -5.31 23.61
CA ILE A 138 1.77 -5.15 24.07
C ILE A 138 1.64 -3.74 24.64
N VAL A 139 0.84 -2.92 23.98
CA VAL A 139 0.52 -1.57 24.45
C VAL A 139 -0.76 -1.61 25.25
N VAL A 140 -0.66 -1.14 26.49
CA VAL A 140 -1.80 -0.99 27.39
C VAL A 140 -2.06 0.51 27.52
N THR A 141 -3.27 0.92 27.11
CA THR A 141 -3.74 2.29 27.29
C THR A 141 -4.84 2.32 28.35
N ILE A 142 -4.66 3.13 29.38
CA ILE A 142 -5.68 3.44 30.39
C ILE A 142 -6.25 4.80 30.07
N ALA A 143 -7.55 4.87 29.80
CA ALA A 143 -8.25 6.13 29.53
C ALA A 143 -9.42 6.32 30.50
N PRO A 144 -9.73 7.54 30.96
CA PRO A 144 -11.01 7.81 31.61
C PRO A 144 -12.21 7.46 30.71
N LYS A 145 -13.35 7.06 31.29
CA LYS A 145 -14.61 6.89 30.54
C LYS A 145 -15.23 8.22 30.10
N THR A 146 -14.78 9.34 30.67
CA THR A 146 -15.19 10.68 30.27
C THR A 146 -14.52 11.06 28.95
N LYS A 147 -15.24 11.77 28.06
CA LYS A 147 -14.80 12.09 26.68
C LYS A 147 -13.53 12.95 26.55
N THR A 148 -12.92 13.39 27.63
CA THR A 148 -11.68 14.17 27.59
C THR A 148 -10.47 13.24 27.56
N GLU A 149 -9.79 13.22 26.43
CA GLU A 149 -8.57 12.46 26.12
C GLU A 149 -7.35 12.84 27.00
N GLU A 150 -7.45 13.91 27.79
CA GLU A 150 -6.31 14.59 28.46
C GLU A 150 -5.62 13.80 29.58
N ASN A 151 -6.14 12.64 29.99
CA ASN A 151 -5.54 11.83 31.07
C ASN A 151 -5.29 10.37 30.66
N LYS A 152 -5.02 10.11 29.39
CA LYS A 152 -4.61 8.78 28.92
C LYS A 152 -3.20 8.46 29.41
N GLN A 153 -3.05 7.27 29.99
CA GLN A 153 -1.75 6.70 30.31
C GLN A 153 -1.48 5.56 29.32
N VAL A 154 -0.26 5.50 28.76
CA VAL A 154 0.15 4.47 27.81
C VAL A 154 1.45 3.83 28.28
N ALA A 155 1.54 2.51 28.19
CA ALA A 155 2.78 1.78 28.42
C ALA A 155 2.87 0.58 27.49
N THR A 156 4.11 0.27 27.13
CA THR A 156 4.46 -0.84 26.25
C THR A 156 5.18 -1.89 27.07
N PHE A 157 4.72 -3.13 26.98
CA PHE A 157 5.38 -4.29 27.55
C PHE A 157 5.97 -5.14 26.43
N GLU A 158 7.19 -5.64 26.63
CA GLU A 158 7.86 -6.55 25.68
C GLU A 158 7.75 -8.00 26.17
N VAL A 159 7.40 -8.91 25.26
CA VAL A 159 7.45 -10.36 25.45
C VAL A 159 8.43 -10.94 24.45
N SER A 160 9.53 -11.51 24.93
CA SER A 160 10.56 -12.18 24.13
C SER A 160 10.38 -13.70 24.13
N GLY A 161 10.90 -14.37 23.10
CA GLY A 161 11.01 -15.83 23.03
C GLY A 161 10.12 -16.51 21.99
N PHE A 162 9.51 -15.72 21.10
CA PHE A 162 8.75 -16.24 19.96
C PHE A 162 9.69 -16.82 18.90
N LYS A 163 9.14 -17.70 18.06
CA LYS A 163 9.79 -18.12 16.83
C LYS A 163 10.07 -16.89 15.96
N LYS A 164 11.29 -16.81 15.44
CA LYS A 164 11.66 -15.84 14.41
C LYS A 164 11.19 -16.33 13.06
N VAL A 165 10.72 -15.43 12.20
CA VAL A 165 10.37 -15.80 10.84
C VAL A 165 11.63 -16.21 10.08
N ALA A 166 11.55 -17.30 9.33
CA ALA A 166 12.56 -17.72 8.38
C ALA A 166 11.97 -17.71 6.96
N LEU A 167 12.82 -17.73 5.94
CA LEU A 167 12.36 -17.75 4.54
C LEU A 167 11.40 -18.90 4.27
N SER A 168 11.67 -20.10 4.81
CA SER A 168 10.80 -21.28 4.67
C SER A 168 9.38 -21.10 5.20
N ASP A 169 9.15 -20.14 6.10
CA ASP A 169 7.83 -19.86 6.64
C ASP A 169 6.97 -19.02 5.68
N ILE A 170 7.60 -18.33 4.72
CA ILE A 170 6.98 -17.23 3.97
C ILE A 170 7.25 -17.27 2.47
N GLU A 171 8.12 -18.16 1.98
CA GLU A 171 8.56 -18.23 0.59
C GLU A 171 7.38 -18.24 -0.39
N ASP A 172 6.37 -19.08 -0.15
CA ASP A 172 5.16 -19.18 -0.99
C ASP A 172 4.34 -17.89 -1.05
N ASN A 173 4.52 -16.98 -0.09
CA ASN A 173 3.84 -15.69 -0.02
C ASN A 173 4.67 -14.54 -0.60
N ILE A 174 5.92 -14.77 -0.98
CA ILE A 174 6.81 -13.77 -1.58
C ILE A 174 6.77 -13.91 -3.11
N PHE A 175 5.86 -13.18 -3.75
CA PHE A 175 5.69 -13.22 -5.21
C PHE A 175 5.43 -11.84 -5.84
N ILE A 176 5.53 -11.80 -7.17
CA ILE A 176 5.11 -10.69 -8.02
C ILE A 176 3.69 -10.95 -8.50
N SER A 177 2.77 -10.02 -8.24
CA SER A 177 1.37 -10.16 -8.66
C SER A 177 1.16 -9.72 -10.10
N SER A 178 1.92 -8.72 -10.57
CA SER A 178 1.84 -8.24 -11.95
C SER A 178 3.05 -7.39 -12.34
N VAL A 179 3.28 -7.30 -13.65
CA VAL A 179 4.23 -6.39 -14.28
C VAL A 179 3.47 -5.46 -15.21
N THR A 180 3.76 -4.16 -15.14
CA THR A 180 3.21 -3.16 -16.03
C THR A 180 4.33 -2.52 -16.83
N GLU A 181 4.17 -2.44 -18.15
CA GLU A 181 5.12 -1.79 -19.05
C GLU A 181 4.93 -0.27 -19.08
N LYS A 182 6.04 0.47 -19.03
CA LYS A 182 6.08 1.92 -19.26
C LYS A 182 6.22 2.17 -20.75
N VAL A 183 5.10 2.12 -21.47
CA VAL A 183 5.02 2.19 -22.93
C VAL A 183 5.78 3.37 -23.53
N THR A 184 5.72 4.56 -22.92
CA THR A 184 6.46 5.75 -23.38
C THR A 184 7.98 5.60 -23.30
N ALA A 185 8.49 4.84 -22.32
CA ALA A 185 9.92 4.54 -22.24
C ALA A 185 10.33 3.52 -23.30
N LEU A 186 9.48 2.53 -23.58
CA LEU A 186 9.72 1.50 -24.59
C LEU A 186 9.66 2.05 -26.02
N GLU A 187 8.86 3.10 -26.27
CA GLU A 187 8.80 3.79 -27.57
C GLU A 187 10.16 4.31 -28.06
N THR A 188 11.09 4.59 -27.14
CA THR A 188 12.43 5.06 -27.48
C THR A 188 13.29 4.03 -28.22
N TYR A 189 12.86 2.76 -28.26
CA TYR A 189 13.54 1.69 -28.97
C TYR A 189 12.88 1.37 -30.31
N GLU A 190 13.71 1.29 -31.35
CA GLU A 190 13.25 0.97 -32.70
C GLU A 190 12.62 -0.43 -32.78
N ASN A 191 13.17 -1.42 -32.07
CA ASN A 191 12.69 -2.79 -32.05
C ASN A 191 13.20 -3.50 -30.77
N PHE A 192 12.79 -4.75 -30.58
CA PHE A 192 13.20 -5.54 -29.43
C PHE A 192 14.72 -5.76 -29.35
N GLU A 193 15.40 -5.88 -30.49
CA GLU A 193 16.86 -6.04 -30.53
C GLU A 193 17.57 -4.77 -30.04
N ALA A 194 17.06 -3.58 -30.37
CA ALA A 194 17.58 -2.32 -29.84
C ALA A 194 17.37 -2.21 -28.31
N PHE A 195 16.22 -2.64 -27.81
CA PHE A 195 15.93 -2.72 -26.36
C PHE A 195 16.88 -3.70 -25.65
N LYS A 196 17.09 -4.87 -26.23
CA LYS A 196 18.02 -5.88 -25.74
C LYS A 196 19.45 -5.36 -25.65
N ASN A 197 19.97 -4.79 -26.74
CA ASN A 197 21.31 -4.22 -26.78
C ASN A 197 21.49 -3.09 -25.74
N ALA A 198 20.45 -2.27 -25.52
CA ALA A 198 20.48 -1.23 -24.51
C ALA A 198 20.54 -1.76 -23.08
N TYR A 199 19.97 -2.94 -22.80
CA TYR A 199 20.11 -3.59 -21.48
C TYR A 199 21.45 -4.33 -21.34
N GLU A 200 21.87 -5.06 -22.36
CA GLU A 200 23.10 -5.88 -22.33
C GLU A 200 24.38 -5.03 -22.26
N SER A 201 24.33 -3.78 -22.72
CA SER A 201 25.43 -2.81 -22.59
C SER A 201 25.58 -2.21 -21.18
N LEU A 202 24.69 -2.52 -20.23
CA LEU A 202 24.78 -2.01 -18.86
C LEU A 202 25.74 -2.85 -18.01
N GLU A 203 26.75 -2.21 -17.45
CA GLU A 203 27.84 -2.88 -16.73
C GLU A 203 27.58 -2.99 -15.22
N THR A 204 26.85 -2.03 -14.65
CA THR A 204 26.68 -1.93 -13.18
C THR A 204 25.27 -2.31 -12.71
N GLU A 205 25.17 -2.79 -11.46
CA GLU A 205 23.88 -3.08 -10.80
C GLU A 205 22.95 -1.85 -10.79
N LYS A 206 23.50 -0.66 -10.53
CA LYS A 206 22.74 0.59 -10.49
C LYS A 206 22.12 0.94 -11.85
N GLN A 207 22.88 0.78 -12.93
CA GLN A 207 22.36 1.02 -14.28
C GLN A 207 21.22 0.05 -14.64
N LYS A 208 21.34 -1.22 -14.25
CA LYS A 208 20.30 -2.23 -14.46
C LYS A 208 19.04 -1.92 -13.65
N GLU A 209 19.20 -1.48 -12.39
CA GLU A 209 18.10 -1.00 -11.56
C GLU A 209 17.39 0.22 -12.18
N GLU A 210 18.15 1.21 -12.65
CA GLU A 210 17.62 2.38 -13.35
C GLU A 210 16.87 1.97 -14.63
N PHE A 211 17.39 0.99 -15.37
CA PHE A 211 16.72 0.43 -16.54
C PHE A 211 15.40 -0.25 -16.17
N PHE A 212 15.36 -1.08 -15.13
CA PHE A 212 14.10 -1.69 -14.66
C PHE A 212 13.07 -0.62 -14.29
N ASN A 213 13.46 0.34 -13.45
CA ASN A 213 12.58 1.42 -13.00
C ASN A 213 12.07 2.28 -14.16
N LYS A 214 12.87 2.47 -15.21
CA LYS A 214 12.49 3.25 -16.40
C LYS A 214 11.43 2.52 -17.24
N HIS A 215 11.46 1.20 -17.34
CA HIS A 215 10.66 0.45 -18.31
C HIS A 215 9.50 -0.36 -17.69
N PHE A 216 9.57 -0.70 -16.40
CA PHE A 216 8.61 -1.59 -15.77
C PHE A 216 8.18 -1.08 -14.39
N ASP A 217 6.94 -1.39 -14.02
CA ASP A 217 6.46 -1.34 -12.64
C ASP A 217 6.09 -2.75 -12.19
N PHE A 218 6.66 -3.17 -11.06
CA PHE A 218 6.40 -4.47 -10.46
C PHE A 218 5.47 -4.32 -9.27
N VAL A 219 4.30 -4.94 -9.35
CA VAL A 219 3.39 -5.05 -8.21
C VAL A 219 3.74 -6.32 -7.46
N THR A 220 4.04 -6.18 -6.18
CA THR A 220 4.44 -7.27 -5.30
C THR A 220 3.31 -7.67 -4.37
N SER A 221 3.38 -8.90 -3.84
CA SER A 221 2.61 -9.24 -2.65
C SER A 221 2.95 -8.30 -1.49
N LYS A 222 2.04 -8.18 -0.50
CA LYS A 222 2.30 -7.37 0.71
C LYS A 222 3.54 -7.83 1.51
N PHE A 223 3.99 -9.06 1.27
CA PHE A 223 5.09 -9.72 1.97
C PHE A 223 6.44 -9.55 1.26
N ALA A 224 6.45 -8.91 0.10
CA ALA A 224 7.62 -8.84 -0.76
C ALA A 224 8.03 -7.40 -1.06
N SER A 225 9.32 -7.21 -1.28
CA SER A 225 9.89 -6.00 -1.84
C SER A 225 10.91 -6.41 -2.89
N VAL A 226 10.78 -5.89 -4.11
CA VAL A 226 11.73 -6.20 -5.18
C VAL A 226 13.06 -5.52 -4.92
N ASN A 227 14.14 -6.27 -5.06
CA ASN A 227 15.50 -5.74 -5.09
C ASN A 227 15.99 -5.70 -6.55
N LEU A 228 15.68 -4.60 -7.24
CA LEU A 228 16.00 -4.45 -8.66
C LEU A 228 17.51 -4.41 -8.94
N ALA A 229 18.32 -3.89 -8.02
CA ALA A 229 19.78 -3.87 -8.15
C ALA A 229 20.38 -5.29 -8.26
N LYS A 230 19.77 -6.27 -7.57
CA LYS A 230 20.19 -7.67 -7.63
C LYS A 230 19.38 -8.52 -8.61
N SER A 231 18.39 -7.93 -9.27
CA SER A 231 17.55 -8.61 -10.25
C SER A 231 18.18 -8.53 -11.64
N ASN A 232 17.82 -9.44 -12.54
CA ASN A 232 18.28 -9.39 -13.92
C ASN A 232 17.19 -9.78 -14.93
N LEU A 233 17.45 -9.39 -16.17
CA LEU A 233 16.64 -9.71 -17.34
C LEU A 233 17.44 -10.67 -18.22
N VAL A 234 16.82 -11.77 -18.62
CA VAL A 234 17.40 -12.74 -19.57
C VAL A 234 16.53 -12.75 -20.82
N PHE A 235 17.16 -12.63 -21.99
CA PHE A 235 16.46 -12.67 -23.27
C PHE A 235 16.34 -14.12 -23.73
N VAL A 236 15.10 -14.62 -23.80
CA VAL A 236 14.82 -16.04 -24.07
C VAL A 236 14.58 -16.27 -25.55
N SER A 237 13.76 -15.41 -26.18
CA SER A 237 13.47 -15.44 -27.60
C SER A 237 13.02 -14.06 -28.08
N GLU A 238 12.62 -13.97 -29.36
CA GLU A 238 12.01 -12.75 -29.90
C GLU A 238 10.84 -12.28 -29.02
N ASN A 239 10.86 -11.00 -28.66
CA ASN A 239 9.90 -10.31 -27.80
C ASN A 239 9.70 -10.91 -26.38
N ASN A 240 10.45 -11.94 -25.99
CA ASN A 240 10.28 -12.64 -24.72
C ASN A 240 11.51 -12.52 -23.83
N VAL A 241 11.24 -12.25 -22.56
CA VAL A 241 12.25 -12.12 -21.51
C VAL A 241 11.88 -12.98 -20.31
N ALA A 242 12.87 -13.47 -19.58
CA ALA A 242 12.71 -14.00 -18.24
C ALA A 242 13.20 -12.93 -17.26
N PHE A 243 12.28 -12.45 -16.42
CA PHE A 243 12.63 -11.64 -15.27
C PHE A 243 13.08 -12.57 -14.16
N ASN A 244 14.36 -12.50 -13.74
CA ASN A 244 14.79 -13.12 -12.49
C ASN A 244 14.84 -12.04 -11.42
N LEU A 245 13.76 -11.90 -10.68
CA LEU A 245 13.65 -10.88 -9.64
C LEU A 245 14.03 -11.42 -8.29
N VAL A 246 14.96 -10.73 -7.64
CA VAL A 246 15.26 -10.95 -6.23
C VAL A 246 14.19 -10.26 -5.40
N LEU A 247 13.45 -11.04 -4.63
CA LEU A 247 12.40 -10.57 -3.73
C LEU A 247 12.86 -10.70 -2.29
N ASN A 248 12.93 -9.59 -1.57
CA ASN A 248 13.19 -9.55 -0.14
C ASN A 248 11.87 -9.63 0.63
N ALA A 249 11.89 -10.32 1.77
CA ALA A 249 10.75 -10.39 2.68
C ALA A 249 10.48 -9.03 3.33
N ARG A 250 9.20 -8.65 3.41
CA ARG A 250 8.70 -7.57 4.24
C ARG A 250 8.18 -8.15 5.53
N VAL A 251 8.74 -7.70 6.66
CA VAL A 251 8.54 -8.34 7.95
C VAL A 251 8.15 -7.33 9.01
N ASP A 252 7.17 -7.68 9.83
CA ASP A 252 6.83 -6.88 11.01
C ASP A 252 8.02 -6.87 11.97
N ALA A 253 8.51 -5.69 12.28
CA ALA A 253 9.75 -5.42 13.00
C ALA A 253 9.51 -4.30 14.03
N ALA A 254 8.43 -4.41 14.80
CA ALA A 254 8.09 -3.45 15.84
C ALA A 254 9.26 -3.19 16.79
N GLN A 255 9.38 -1.94 17.23
CA GLN A 255 10.39 -1.48 18.19
C GLN A 255 9.72 -0.60 19.24
N ASP A 256 10.34 -0.45 20.42
CA ASP A 256 9.80 0.36 21.53
C ASP A 256 9.44 1.80 21.12
N ASN A 257 10.26 2.40 20.26
CA ASN A 257 10.06 3.76 19.74
C ASN A 257 9.31 3.81 18.41
N LYS A 258 8.99 2.66 17.81
CA LYS A 258 8.32 2.54 16.51
C LYS A 258 7.55 1.22 16.42
N LEU A 259 6.40 1.19 17.07
CA LEU A 259 5.55 0.00 17.16
C LEU A 259 4.99 -0.42 15.80
N ILE A 260 4.62 0.55 14.96
CA ILE A 260 4.21 0.35 13.57
C ILE A 260 5.48 0.47 12.71
N ASN A 261 6.26 -0.61 12.65
CA ASN A 261 7.41 -0.79 11.76
C ASN A 261 7.38 -2.10 10.95
N VAL A 262 7.40 -1.97 9.62
CA VAL A 262 7.68 -3.10 8.70
C VAL A 262 9.05 -2.85 8.09
N GLU A 263 9.92 -3.85 8.16
CA GLU A 263 11.26 -3.82 7.57
C GLU A 263 11.36 -4.73 6.37
N VAL A 264 12.26 -4.38 5.46
CA VAL A 264 12.65 -5.26 4.35
C VAL A 264 13.90 -6.00 4.79
N ASP A 265 13.77 -7.30 5.06
CA ASP A 265 14.93 -8.12 5.43
C ASP A 265 15.63 -8.62 4.16
N LYS A 266 16.85 -8.11 3.93
CA LYS A 266 17.67 -8.44 2.76
C LYS A 266 18.31 -9.83 2.83
N ASN A 267 18.31 -10.47 4.00
CA ASN A 267 18.83 -11.83 4.20
C ASN A 267 17.74 -12.89 3.98
N MET A 268 16.47 -12.51 4.11
CA MET A 268 15.33 -13.36 3.74
C MET A 268 14.88 -13.00 2.32
N SER A 269 15.58 -13.56 1.33
CA SER A 269 15.30 -13.30 -0.07
C SER A 269 15.11 -14.59 -0.86
N THR A 270 14.20 -14.57 -1.85
CA THR A 270 14.06 -15.62 -2.85
C THR A 270 14.17 -15.03 -4.27
N ILE A 271 14.28 -15.88 -5.28
CA ILE A 271 14.29 -15.47 -6.68
C ILE A 271 12.99 -15.94 -7.32
N ALA A 272 12.21 -14.98 -7.81
CA ALA A 272 11.05 -15.26 -8.65
C ALA A 272 11.45 -15.11 -10.12
N THR A 273 11.39 -16.22 -10.86
CA THR A 273 11.60 -16.25 -12.31
C THR A 273 10.26 -16.34 -13.00
N TYR A 274 10.02 -15.46 -13.97
CA TYR A 274 8.84 -15.54 -14.82
C TYR A 274 9.14 -15.06 -16.24
N GLU A 275 8.70 -15.86 -17.20
CA GLU A 275 8.75 -15.52 -18.61
C GLU A 275 7.62 -14.53 -18.94
N TYR A 276 7.97 -13.56 -19.77
CA TYR A 276 7.09 -12.45 -20.11
C TYR A 276 7.36 -12.00 -21.54
N ALA A 277 6.31 -11.99 -22.34
CA ALA A 277 6.33 -11.35 -23.65
C ALA A 277 6.17 -9.84 -23.47
N ILE A 278 7.16 -9.05 -23.86
CA ILE A 278 7.07 -7.58 -23.84
C ILE A 278 6.02 -7.17 -24.87
N GLN A 279 4.81 -6.88 -24.39
CA GLN A 279 3.61 -6.59 -25.17
C GLN A 279 3.83 -5.41 -26.11
N PHE A 280 4.61 -4.40 -25.71
CA PHE A 280 4.95 -3.28 -26.56
C PHE A 280 5.50 -3.73 -27.92
N PHE A 281 6.51 -4.61 -27.94
CA PHE A 281 7.13 -5.06 -29.19
C PHE A 281 6.25 -6.04 -29.96
N VAL A 282 5.56 -6.94 -29.25
CA VAL A 282 4.57 -7.84 -29.87
C VAL A 282 3.50 -7.02 -30.62
N VAL A 283 2.94 -5.99 -29.99
CA VAL A 283 1.91 -5.15 -30.60
C VAL A 283 2.49 -4.26 -31.69
N LYS A 284 3.71 -3.74 -31.51
CA LYS A 284 4.41 -2.97 -32.55
C LYS A 284 4.55 -3.76 -33.85
N ASP A 285 4.93 -5.03 -33.76
CA ASP A 285 5.08 -5.90 -34.93
C ASP A 285 3.74 -6.17 -35.61
N LEU A 286 2.67 -6.37 -34.84
CA LEU A 286 1.30 -6.51 -35.36
C LEU A 286 0.82 -5.25 -36.10
N PHE A 287 1.21 -4.07 -35.61
CA PHE A 287 0.84 -2.78 -36.19
C PHE A 287 1.82 -2.29 -37.27
N ALA A 288 2.82 -3.09 -37.68
CA ALA A 288 3.79 -2.68 -38.69
C ALA A 288 3.18 -2.34 -40.06
N LYS A 289 2.00 -2.90 -40.37
CA LYS A 289 1.23 -2.61 -41.61
C LYS A 289 0.01 -1.71 -41.38
N PHE A 290 -0.19 -1.24 -40.16
CA PHE A 290 -1.31 -0.37 -39.82
C PHE A 290 -1.17 0.97 -40.54
N ASN A 291 -2.21 1.35 -41.26
CA ASN A 291 -2.25 2.57 -42.04
C ASN A 291 -3.65 3.18 -41.99
N GLY A 292 -3.81 4.37 -42.57
CA GLY A 292 -5.11 5.01 -42.63
C GLY A 292 -5.28 5.81 -43.90
N SER A 293 -6.54 5.91 -44.31
CA SER A 293 -7.00 6.76 -45.40
C SER A 293 -8.05 7.73 -44.90
N VAL A 294 -8.33 8.75 -45.70
CA VAL A 294 -9.23 9.84 -45.31
C VAL A 294 -10.51 9.73 -46.13
N ALA A 295 -11.65 9.92 -45.48
CA ALA A 295 -12.94 9.95 -46.16
C ALA A 295 -12.99 11.10 -47.19
N THR A 296 -13.57 10.82 -48.35
CA THR A 296 -13.90 11.84 -49.35
C THR A 296 -15.26 12.46 -49.06
N LYS A 297 -15.52 13.63 -49.67
CA LYS A 297 -16.87 14.20 -49.73
C LYS A 297 -17.80 13.30 -50.55
N GLU A 298 -19.11 13.49 -50.42
CA GLU A 298 -20.13 12.71 -51.15
C GLU A 298 -19.98 12.78 -52.68
N ASN A 299 -19.48 13.92 -53.18
CA ASN A 299 -19.20 14.12 -54.60
C ASN A 299 -17.85 13.54 -55.06
N GLY A 300 -17.10 12.86 -54.18
CA GLY A 300 -15.78 12.29 -54.47
C GLY A 300 -14.60 13.22 -54.24
N ASP A 301 -14.83 14.50 -53.91
CA ASP A 301 -13.75 15.45 -53.66
C ASP A 301 -13.00 15.17 -52.35
N LYS A 302 -11.73 15.58 -52.27
CA LYS A 302 -10.94 15.52 -51.04
C LYS A 302 -11.50 16.50 -49.99
N ILE A 303 -11.42 16.11 -48.72
CA ILE A 303 -11.72 17.02 -47.60
C ILE A 303 -10.51 17.92 -47.31
N THR A 304 -10.74 19.06 -46.65
CA THR A 304 -9.63 19.89 -46.15
C THR A 304 -9.07 19.33 -44.83
N ILE A 305 -7.88 19.78 -44.43
CA ILE A 305 -7.34 19.43 -43.10
C ILE A 305 -8.21 19.98 -41.96
N ASP A 306 -8.84 21.14 -42.14
CA ASP A 306 -9.72 21.75 -41.13
C ASP A 306 -11.00 20.91 -40.95
N ASP A 307 -11.55 20.40 -42.06
CA ASP A 307 -12.67 19.44 -42.05
C ASP A 307 -12.33 18.12 -41.33
N PHE A 308 -11.08 17.68 -41.44
CA PHE A 308 -10.58 16.49 -40.78
C PHE A 308 -10.40 16.71 -39.28
N LYS A 309 -9.73 17.80 -38.89
CA LYS A 309 -9.55 18.19 -37.47
C LYS A 309 -10.88 18.35 -36.74
N ALA A 310 -11.88 18.94 -37.40
CA ALA A 310 -13.23 19.09 -36.86
C ALA A 310 -13.99 17.75 -36.68
N SER A 311 -13.52 16.67 -37.29
CA SER A 311 -14.15 15.34 -37.20
C SER A 311 -13.76 14.55 -35.94
N TYR A 312 -12.89 15.12 -35.08
CA TYR A 312 -12.47 14.45 -33.84
C TYR A 312 -13.63 14.34 -32.84
N VAL A 313 -13.91 13.11 -32.41
CA VAL A 313 -14.94 12.78 -31.43
C VAL A 313 -14.27 12.51 -30.08
N LYS A 314 -14.39 13.46 -29.14
CA LYS A 314 -13.71 13.43 -27.84
C LYS A 314 -13.97 12.17 -27.01
N ASN A 315 -15.21 11.65 -27.03
CA ASN A 315 -15.59 10.50 -26.20
C ASN A 315 -15.01 9.17 -26.71
N SER A 316 -14.95 8.99 -28.02
CA SER A 316 -14.36 7.80 -28.63
C SER A 316 -12.87 7.95 -28.94
N LYS A 317 -12.32 9.17 -28.83
CA LYS A 317 -10.95 9.52 -29.23
C LYS A 317 -10.63 9.10 -30.66
N LYS A 318 -11.57 9.32 -31.59
CA LYS A 318 -11.45 8.93 -33.00
C LYS A 318 -11.81 10.09 -33.92
N PHE A 319 -11.20 10.13 -35.09
CA PHE A 319 -11.60 11.02 -36.18
C PHE A 319 -12.65 10.32 -37.03
N SER A 320 -13.86 10.85 -37.14
CA SER A 320 -14.93 10.19 -37.90
C SER A 320 -14.69 10.15 -39.40
N LYS A 321 -13.73 10.95 -39.90
CA LYS A 321 -13.27 10.95 -41.30
C LYS A 321 -11.97 10.16 -41.53
N LEU A 322 -11.48 9.43 -40.53
CA LEU A 322 -10.31 8.55 -40.64
C LEU A 322 -10.77 7.11 -40.83
N ASN A 323 -10.40 6.50 -41.94
CA ASN A 323 -10.57 5.08 -42.18
C ASN A 323 -9.29 4.37 -41.74
N LEU A 324 -9.42 3.41 -40.82
CA LEU A 324 -8.30 2.60 -40.35
C LEU A 324 -8.20 1.33 -41.18
N GLU A 325 -7.02 1.08 -41.71
CA GLU A 325 -6.72 -0.07 -42.56
C GLU A 325 -5.73 -0.99 -41.82
N ASN A 326 -5.89 -2.30 -42.02
CA ASN A 326 -5.06 -3.33 -41.38
C ASN A 326 -5.00 -3.23 -39.84
N LEU A 327 -6.08 -2.77 -39.19
CA LEU A 327 -6.20 -2.81 -37.72
C LEU A 327 -6.28 -4.28 -37.26
N PRO A 328 -5.33 -4.78 -36.44
CA PRO A 328 -5.35 -6.17 -35.98
C PRO A 328 -6.61 -6.51 -35.18
N GLU A 329 -7.10 -7.75 -35.33
CA GLU A 329 -8.26 -8.24 -34.60
C GLU A 329 -8.04 -8.18 -33.08
N ASN A 330 -9.10 -7.86 -32.33
CA ASN A 330 -9.08 -7.68 -30.87
C ASN A 330 -8.25 -6.49 -30.36
N TYR A 331 -7.80 -5.59 -31.24
CA TYR A 331 -7.19 -4.33 -30.86
C TYR A 331 -8.05 -3.16 -31.31
N ASP A 332 -7.87 -2.04 -30.64
CA ASP A 332 -8.47 -0.78 -31.04
C ASP A 332 -7.45 0.36 -30.83
N ALA A 333 -7.63 1.44 -31.60
CA ALA A 333 -6.73 2.58 -31.64
C ALA A 333 -7.49 3.86 -31.27
N SER A 334 -6.96 4.57 -30.29
CA SER A 334 -7.42 5.91 -29.88
C SER A 334 -6.38 6.94 -30.30
N PHE A 335 -6.83 8.09 -30.78
CA PHE A 335 -6.00 9.16 -31.29
C PHE A 335 -6.03 10.36 -30.36
N GLU A 336 -4.92 11.12 -30.36
CA GLU A 336 -4.90 12.45 -29.76
C GLU A 336 -5.65 13.44 -30.66
N ALA A 337 -6.25 14.47 -30.06
CA ALA A 337 -6.98 15.49 -30.80
C ALA A 337 -6.04 16.38 -31.64
N GLU A 338 -4.80 16.53 -31.19
CA GLU A 338 -3.80 17.34 -31.85
C GLU A 338 -3.27 16.63 -33.10
N VAL A 339 -3.24 17.35 -34.22
CA VAL A 339 -2.65 16.90 -35.48
C VAL A 339 -1.48 17.81 -35.79
N THR A 340 -0.29 17.22 -35.79
CA THR A 340 0.96 17.90 -36.15
C THR A 340 1.29 17.67 -37.63
N GLU A 341 2.33 18.31 -38.15
CA GLU A 341 2.73 18.14 -39.55
C GLU A 341 4.25 18.17 -39.72
N ASP A 342 4.72 17.44 -40.74
CA ASP A 342 6.04 17.60 -41.33
C ASP A 342 5.92 18.18 -42.76
N GLU A 343 7.01 18.21 -43.52
CA GLU A 343 7.01 18.76 -44.88
C GLU A 343 5.95 18.10 -45.78
N ASN A 344 5.73 16.79 -45.64
CA ASN A 344 4.94 15.99 -46.57
C ASN A 344 3.68 15.38 -45.96
N ASN A 345 3.56 15.36 -44.63
CA ASN A 345 2.51 14.60 -43.93
C ASN A 345 1.85 15.40 -42.81
N TYR A 346 0.59 15.06 -42.54
CA TYR A 346 -0.04 15.25 -41.25
C TYR A 346 0.22 14.03 -40.36
N ILE A 347 0.47 14.27 -39.09
CA ILE A 347 0.93 13.27 -38.13
C ILE A 347 -0.08 13.19 -36.98
N LEU A 348 -0.59 11.99 -36.75
CA LEU A 348 -1.53 11.69 -35.68
C LEU A 348 -0.89 10.74 -34.67
N SER A 349 -0.79 11.15 -33.42
CA SER A 349 -0.41 10.25 -32.33
C SER A 349 -1.58 9.32 -32.00
N TYR A 350 -1.30 8.03 -31.84
CA TYR A 350 -2.30 7.05 -31.42
C TYR A 350 -1.77 6.12 -30.34
N SER A 351 -2.69 5.60 -29.53
CA SER A 351 -2.49 4.59 -28.50
C SER A 351 -3.32 3.36 -28.81
N VAL A 352 -2.75 2.19 -28.58
CA VAL A 352 -3.37 0.89 -28.83
C VAL A 352 -3.66 0.18 -27.52
N TYR A 353 -4.83 -0.44 -27.45
CA TYR A 353 -5.31 -1.24 -26.33
C TYR A 353 -5.98 -2.52 -26.84
N LYS A 354 -6.11 -3.51 -25.96
CA LYS A 354 -6.79 -4.77 -26.25
C LYS A 354 -8.29 -4.61 -26.02
N ASN A 355 -9.13 -5.09 -26.92
CA ASN A 355 -10.59 -5.09 -26.78
C ASN A 355 -11.05 -6.38 -26.07
N PRO A 356 -11.97 -6.33 -25.09
CA PRO A 356 -12.68 -5.16 -24.55
C PRO A 356 -11.96 -4.45 -23.40
N ASP A 357 -10.75 -4.87 -23.04
CA ASP A 357 -9.96 -4.26 -21.96
C ASP A 357 -9.29 -2.93 -22.39
N ALA A 358 -10.10 -1.89 -22.55
CA ALA A 358 -9.64 -0.55 -22.94
C ALA A 358 -8.84 0.19 -21.84
N LYS A 359 -8.47 -0.47 -20.74
CA LYS A 359 -7.83 0.18 -19.59
C LYS A 359 -6.31 0.27 -19.68
N THR A 360 -5.68 -0.62 -20.45
CA THR A 360 -4.22 -0.70 -20.52
C THR A 360 -3.74 -0.34 -21.92
N VAL A 361 -2.94 0.72 -22.03
CA VAL A 361 -2.23 1.06 -23.26
C VAL A 361 -1.07 0.08 -23.42
N LEU A 362 -0.99 -0.58 -24.57
CA LEU A 362 0.03 -1.59 -24.88
C LEU A 362 1.09 -1.04 -25.84
N TYR A 363 0.72 -0.10 -26.69
CA TYR A 363 1.59 0.46 -27.71
C TYR A 363 1.16 1.89 -28.04
N ILE A 364 2.13 2.74 -28.36
CA ILE A 364 1.90 4.10 -28.86
C ILE A 364 2.76 4.32 -30.10
N SER A 365 2.24 5.10 -31.04
CA SER A 365 2.94 5.40 -32.28
C SER A 365 2.28 6.57 -32.99
N LYS A 366 2.77 6.85 -34.21
CA LYS A 366 2.30 7.94 -35.06
C LYS A 366 1.83 7.39 -36.41
N LEU A 367 0.63 7.77 -36.80
CA LEU A 367 0.10 7.54 -38.14
C LEU A 367 0.40 8.75 -39.01
N LYS A 368 1.02 8.53 -40.17
CA LYS A 368 1.31 9.58 -41.15
C LYS A 368 0.28 9.54 -42.28
N LEU A 369 -0.37 10.68 -42.52
CA LEU A 369 -1.27 10.89 -43.65
C LEU A 369 -0.62 11.89 -44.60
N ALA A 370 -0.40 11.48 -45.85
CA ALA A 370 0.21 12.36 -46.84
C ALA A 370 -0.67 13.59 -47.10
N LYS A 371 -0.05 14.77 -47.25
CA LYS A 371 -0.77 16.04 -47.44
C LYS A 371 -1.60 16.07 -48.71
N ASP A 372 -1.20 15.30 -49.73
CA ASP A 372 -1.93 15.16 -50.98
C ASP A 372 -3.26 14.39 -50.82
N LEU A 373 -3.51 13.71 -49.70
CA LEU A 373 -4.82 13.13 -49.38
C LEU A 373 -5.89 14.21 -49.13
N PHE A 374 -5.46 15.45 -48.90
CA PHE A 374 -6.34 16.57 -48.57
C PHE A 374 -6.44 17.56 -49.74
N ALA A 375 -7.55 18.28 -49.80
CA ALA A 375 -7.68 19.42 -50.69
C ALA A 375 -6.77 20.55 -50.20
N SER A 376 -6.12 21.26 -51.14
CA SER A 376 -5.41 22.50 -50.84
C SER A 376 -6.37 23.49 -50.20
N LYS A 377 -5.90 24.21 -49.17
CA LYS A 377 -6.68 25.22 -48.47
C LYS A 377 -7.19 26.22 -49.50
N VAL A 378 -8.52 26.28 -49.70
CA VAL A 378 -9.12 27.30 -50.55
C VAL A 378 -8.85 28.62 -49.86
N ALA A 379 -8.00 29.46 -50.44
CA ALA A 379 -7.93 30.87 -50.06
C ALA A 379 -9.34 31.42 -50.27
N SER A 380 -9.97 31.95 -49.22
CA SER A 380 -11.27 32.59 -49.35
C SER A 380 -11.19 33.65 -50.45
N ASP A 381 -11.98 33.49 -51.50
CA ASP A 381 -12.15 34.50 -52.54
C ASP A 381 -12.73 35.78 -51.93
N SER A 382 -11.86 36.69 -51.51
CA SER A 382 -12.19 38.10 -51.34
C SER A 382 -11.87 38.80 -52.65
N ASN A 383 -12.82 38.84 -53.59
CA ASN A 383 -13.03 39.92 -54.56
C ASN A 383 -14.12 39.54 -55.57
N ALA A 384 -15.34 40.05 -55.36
CA ALA A 384 -16.25 40.45 -56.44
C ALA A 384 -17.49 41.14 -55.86
N ALA A 385 -17.40 42.45 -55.63
CA ALA A 385 -18.49 43.40 -55.85
C ALA A 385 -17.97 44.83 -55.58
N ALA A 386 -17.18 45.36 -56.52
CA ALA A 386 -17.00 46.79 -56.68
C ALA A 386 -17.16 47.13 -58.17
N ASP A 387 -17.99 48.14 -58.39
CA ASP A 387 -18.15 48.97 -59.58
C ASP A 387 -18.97 48.48 -60.77
N ASN A 388 -20.24 48.91 -60.78
CA ASN A 388 -20.73 50.03 -61.61
C ASN A 388 -22.21 50.28 -61.23
N ALA A 389 -22.83 51.45 -61.26
CA ALA A 389 -22.46 52.86 -61.27
C ALA A 389 -23.80 53.62 -61.42
N ASN A 390 -23.91 54.69 -60.64
CA ASN A 390 -24.56 55.97 -60.99
C ASN A 390 -26.08 56.19 -60.85
N ALA A 391 -26.35 57.17 -59.98
CA ALA A 391 -27.27 58.30 -60.09
C ALA A 391 -28.78 58.04 -60.24
N GLU A 392 -29.54 58.34 -59.18
CA GLU A 392 -30.44 59.49 -59.22
C GLU A 392 -30.78 60.03 -57.82
N ASN A 393 -31.00 61.33 -57.80
CA ASN A 393 -31.03 62.26 -56.67
C ASN A 393 -32.50 62.56 -56.30
N SER A 394 -32.87 62.53 -55.02
CA SER A 394 -33.91 63.43 -54.46
C SER A 394 -34.09 63.28 -52.93
N ASN A 395 -33.63 64.33 -52.24
CA ASN A 395 -34.37 65.15 -51.27
C ASN A 395 -35.10 64.53 -50.04
N SER A 396 -34.74 65.10 -48.87
CA SER A 396 -35.59 65.62 -47.76
C SER A 396 -36.62 64.68 -47.12
N SER A 397 -36.89 64.61 -45.82
CA SER A 397 -36.68 65.51 -44.68
C SER A 397 -37.27 64.80 -43.44
N GLU A 398 -36.77 65.19 -42.27
CA GLU A 398 -37.48 65.35 -40.99
C GLU A 398 -38.33 64.24 -40.30
N ALA A 399 -38.01 64.13 -39.00
CA ALA A 399 -38.90 64.17 -37.84
C ALA A 399 -39.74 62.94 -37.43
N SER A 400 -39.35 62.44 -36.25
CA SER A 400 -40.16 62.39 -35.01
C SER A 400 -41.45 61.56 -34.96
N SER A 401 -41.38 60.55 -34.08
CA SER A 401 -42.38 60.16 -33.06
C SER A 401 -43.86 60.03 -33.44
N THR A 402 -44.39 58.83 -33.26
CA THR A 402 -45.62 58.51 -32.47
C THR A 402 -45.75 56.98 -32.47
N ALA A 403 -45.60 56.33 -31.32
CA ALA A 403 -46.68 55.96 -30.39
C ALA A 403 -47.73 55.03 -31.03
N ASN A 404 -47.59 53.73 -30.76
CA ASN A 404 -48.61 52.89 -30.12
C ASN A 404 -47.97 51.64 -29.53
#